data_AF-A0A6L7M122-F1
#
_entry.id   AF-A0A6L7M122-F1
#
_cell.length_a   1.000
_cell.length_b   1.000
_cell.length_c   1.000
_cell.angle_alpha   90.00
_cell.angle_beta   90.00
_cell.angle_gamma   90.00
#
_symmetry.space_group_name_H-M   'P 1'
#
loop_
_entity.id
_entity.type
_entity.pdbx_description
1 polymer ?
#
loop_
_entity_poly.entity_id
_entity_poly.type
_entity_poly.pdbx_seq_one_letter_code
_entity_poly.pdbx_strand_id
1 'polypeptide(L)'
;MSSLFTGDMSCGNAIRVLLIEFKTCTAGFTVLSWGLIRHIGAVSERQMNVEEDFEVVLAKSGLNLRVAAGQSILEAVEAAGVDAPNSCITGICGACETRVLAGLPDHQDDILTAEERQRNDLMMICCSRSRTPRLVLDL
;
A
#
# COMPACT_ATOMS: atom_id res chain seq x y z
N MET A 1 -2.63 10.72 49.54
CA MET A 1 -3.96 11.24 49.16
C MET A 1 -3.75 12.21 48.02
N SER A 2 -3.80 11.70 46.79
CA SER A 2 -3.98 12.43 45.52
C SER A 2 -3.79 11.46 44.37
N SER A 3 -4.58 11.73 43.33
CA SER A 3 -4.68 11.07 42.03
C SER A 3 -3.34 10.87 41.30
N LEU A 4 -3.43 10.07 40.23
CA LEU A 4 -2.52 9.88 39.09
C LEU A 4 -1.56 8.70 39.23
N PHE A 5 -1.92 7.57 38.61
CA PHE A 5 -0.98 6.81 37.80
C PHE A 5 -1.74 6.11 36.67
N THR A 6 -1.47 6.59 35.46
CA THR A 6 -1.68 5.92 34.18
C THR A 6 -0.93 4.59 34.15
N GLY A 7 -1.46 3.64 33.39
CA GLY A 7 -1.12 2.23 33.50
C GLY A 7 0.17 1.76 32.85
N ASP A 8 0.42 0.46 32.98
CA ASP A 8 1.01 -0.38 31.95
C ASP A 8 0.51 -1.82 32.14
N MET A 9 -0.09 -2.39 31.09
CA MET A 9 -0.32 -3.82 30.98
C MET A 9 0.97 -4.42 30.46
N SER A 10 1.80 -4.87 31.38
CA SER A 10 2.94 -5.76 31.09
C SER A 10 2.55 -7.22 31.33
N CYS A 11 3.11 -8.07 30.47
CA CYS A 11 3.25 -9.53 30.55
C CYS A 11 2.02 -10.36 30.11
N GLY A 12 2.11 -11.21 29.09
CA GLY A 12 3.24 -11.57 28.25
C GLY A 12 2.93 -12.84 27.44
N ASN A 13 3.83 -13.24 26.56
CA ASN A 13 4.28 -14.63 26.60
C ASN A 13 5.72 -14.72 26.10
N ALA A 14 6.46 -15.58 26.79
CA ALA A 14 7.89 -15.75 26.73
C ALA A 14 8.39 -16.25 25.38
N ILE A 15 9.59 -15.81 24.99
CA ILE A 15 10.67 -16.70 24.52
C ILE A 15 12.00 -16.06 24.95
N ARG A 16 12.68 -16.72 25.90
CA ARG A 16 14.11 -16.52 26.13
C ARG A 16 14.84 -17.08 24.90
N VAL A 17 15.97 -16.48 24.52
CA VAL A 17 17.28 -17.16 24.50
C VAL A 17 18.32 -16.25 23.82
N LEU A 18 19.48 -16.20 24.49
CA LEU A 18 20.80 -15.74 24.06
C LEU A 18 21.06 -14.24 23.90
N LEU A 19 21.46 -13.68 25.04
CA LEU A 19 22.61 -12.77 25.14
C LEU A 19 23.72 -13.18 24.15
N ILE A 20 23.97 -12.35 23.15
CA ILE A 20 25.28 -12.23 22.52
C ILE A 20 25.65 -10.75 22.62
N GLU A 21 26.69 -10.50 23.41
CA GLU A 21 27.25 -9.19 23.68
C GLU A 21 27.58 -8.44 22.39
N PHE A 22 27.15 -7.18 22.34
CA PHE A 22 27.72 -6.15 21.48
C PHE A 22 29.21 -6.00 21.81
N LYS A 23 30.06 -6.68 21.05
CA LYS A 23 31.49 -6.41 21.03
C LYS A 23 31.83 -5.76 19.69
N THR A 24 31.75 -4.43 19.68
CA THR A 24 32.42 -3.59 18.69
C THR A 24 33.90 -3.96 18.65
N CYS A 25 34.36 -4.48 17.51
CA CYS A 25 35.78 -4.64 17.22
C CYS A 25 36.09 -3.94 15.91
N THR A 26 36.49 -2.68 16.04
CA THR A 26 37.17 -1.89 15.02
C THR A 26 38.49 -2.56 14.65
N ALA A 27 38.61 -3.07 13.42
CA ALA A 27 39.90 -3.29 12.77
C ALA A 27 39.74 -3.50 11.26
N GLY A 28 40.53 -2.77 10.46
CA GLY A 28 41.01 -3.28 9.17
C GLY A 28 40.34 -2.70 7.92
N PHE A 29 40.59 -1.43 7.65
CA PHE A 29 40.47 -0.86 6.31
C PHE A 29 41.61 -1.41 5.44
N THR A 30 41.32 -2.36 4.56
CA THR A 30 42.16 -2.66 3.39
C THR A 30 41.29 -2.63 2.16
N VAL A 31 41.31 -1.46 1.50
CA VAL A 31 41.05 -1.35 0.07
C VAL A 31 42.08 -2.19 -0.68
N LEU A 32 41.61 -3.04 -1.60
CA LEU A 32 42.18 -3.33 -2.93
C LEU A 32 41.60 -4.65 -3.47
N SER A 33 40.60 -4.53 -4.33
CA SER A 33 40.66 -5.14 -5.67
C SER A 33 39.46 -4.63 -6.47
N TRP A 34 39.75 -3.71 -7.40
CA TRP A 34 38.84 -3.35 -8.47
C TRP A 34 38.55 -4.57 -9.35
N GLY A 35 37.28 -4.80 -9.66
CA GLY A 35 36.89 -5.71 -10.74
C GLY A 35 35.49 -6.30 -10.61
N LEU A 36 34.44 -5.49 -10.79
CA LEU A 36 33.45 -5.67 -11.87
C LEU A 36 32.30 -4.65 -11.73
N ILE A 37 31.92 -4.08 -12.87
CA ILE A 37 30.81 -3.15 -13.05
C ILE A 37 29.49 -3.94 -13.03
N ARG A 38 28.43 -3.40 -12.41
CA ARG A 38 27.09 -3.14 -13.00
C ARG A 38 25.98 -3.18 -11.93
N HIS A 39 25.30 -2.03 -11.82
CA HIS A 39 23.85 -1.82 -11.61
C HIS A 39 23.09 -2.90 -10.84
N ILE A 40 22.52 -2.53 -9.69
CA ILE A 40 21.07 -2.60 -9.43
C ILE A 40 20.77 -1.49 -8.43
N GLY A 41 19.89 -0.57 -8.82
CA GLY A 41 19.32 0.41 -7.89
C GLY A 41 18.67 -0.35 -6.74
N ALA A 42 18.84 0.16 -5.53
CA ALA A 42 18.00 -0.27 -4.42
C ALA A 42 16.55 0.09 -4.78
N VAL A 43 15.84 -0.87 -5.39
CA VAL A 43 14.39 -0.89 -5.37
C VAL A 43 14.06 -1.19 -3.92
N SER A 44 13.91 -0.11 -3.14
CA SER A 44 13.47 -0.14 -1.76
C SER A 44 12.25 -1.04 -1.66
N GLU A 45 12.25 -1.89 -0.64
CA GLU A 45 11.26 -2.92 -0.37
C GLU A 45 9.83 -2.35 -0.47
N ARG A 46 8.94 -3.17 -1.03
CA ARG A 46 7.53 -2.91 -1.35
C ARG A 46 6.76 -2.45 -0.09
N GLN A 47 6.90 -1.18 0.28
CA GLN A 47 6.21 -0.56 1.40
C GLN A 47 4.79 -0.20 0.94
N MET A 48 3.79 -0.96 1.38
CA MET A 48 2.39 -0.61 1.16
C MET A 48 2.05 0.55 2.09
N ASN A 49 2.04 1.78 1.57
CA ASN A 49 1.68 2.93 2.36
C ASN A 49 0.19 3.25 2.16
N VAL A 50 -0.64 2.73 3.06
CA VAL A 50 -2.06 3.16 3.20
C VAL A 50 -2.14 4.68 3.44
N GLU A 51 -1.01 5.29 3.85
CA GLU A 51 -0.89 6.71 4.13
C GLU A 51 -0.27 7.55 3.00
N GLU A 52 -0.03 6.97 1.82
CA GLU A 52 0.34 7.77 0.65
C GLU A 52 -0.88 8.21 -0.14
N ASP A 53 -0.84 9.48 -0.55
CA ASP A 53 -1.75 10.02 -1.53
C ASP A 53 -1.31 9.65 -2.95
N PHE A 54 -2.27 9.52 -3.86
CA PHE A 54 -2.01 9.20 -5.25
C PHE A 54 -3.02 9.87 -6.18
N GLU A 55 -2.66 9.99 -7.46
CA GLU A 55 -3.53 10.54 -8.49
C GLU A 55 -4.35 9.44 -9.17
N VAL A 56 -5.66 9.66 -9.29
CA VAL A 56 -6.59 8.83 -10.06
C VAL A 56 -7.12 9.64 -11.22
N VAL A 57 -6.94 9.12 -12.43
CA VAL A 57 -7.48 9.71 -13.66
C VAL A 57 -8.70 8.92 -14.09
N LEU A 58 -9.82 9.61 -14.23
CA LEU A 58 -11.07 9.08 -14.76
C LEU A 58 -11.09 9.35 -16.27
N ALA A 59 -10.85 8.32 -17.08
CA ALA A 59 -10.63 8.49 -18.52
C ALA A 59 -11.89 8.88 -19.31
N LYS A 60 -13.08 8.44 -18.90
CA LYS A 60 -14.34 8.83 -19.54
C LYS A 60 -14.82 10.19 -19.05
N SER A 61 -14.68 10.45 -17.76
CA SER A 61 -15.06 11.72 -17.16
C SER A 61 -14.05 12.85 -17.44
N GLY A 62 -12.81 12.51 -17.82
CA GLY A 62 -11.74 13.47 -18.09
C GLY A 62 -11.24 14.20 -16.84
N LEU A 63 -11.47 13.63 -15.66
CA LEU A 63 -11.14 14.22 -14.36
C LEU A 63 -9.88 13.60 -13.78
N ASN A 64 -9.06 14.43 -13.13
CA ASN A 64 -7.94 13.97 -12.32
C ASN A 64 -8.26 14.27 -10.85
N LEU A 65 -8.31 13.22 -10.05
CA LEU A 65 -8.62 13.27 -8.64
C LEU A 65 -7.39 12.92 -7.84
N ARG A 66 -7.21 13.59 -6.69
CA ARG A 66 -6.19 13.23 -5.72
C ARG A 66 -6.85 12.47 -4.59
N VAL A 67 -6.45 11.22 -4.41
CA VAL A 67 -6.93 10.35 -3.32
C VAL A 67 -6.00 10.53 -2.15
N ALA A 68 -6.53 11.01 -1.02
CA ALA A 68 -5.72 11.23 0.17
C ALA A 68 -5.33 9.90 0.87
N ALA A 69 -4.33 9.99 1.75
CA ALA A 69 -4.05 8.98 2.76
C ALA A 69 -5.35 8.58 3.50
N GLY A 70 -5.64 7.29 3.59
CA GLY A 70 -6.84 6.78 4.28
C GLY A 70 -8.19 7.04 3.59
N GLN A 71 -8.23 7.80 2.48
CA GLN A 71 -9.45 7.97 1.66
C GLN A 71 -9.52 6.85 0.62
N SER A 72 -10.70 6.27 0.40
CA SER A 72 -10.94 5.30 -0.68
C SER A 72 -11.04 5.99 -2.04
N ILE A 73 -10.81 5.23 -3.12
CA ILE A 73 -11.00 5.74 -4.48
C ILE A 73 -12.49 6.04 -4.71
N LEU A 74 -13.39 5.18 -4.22
CA LEU A 74 -14.84 5.40 -4.29
C LEU A 74 -15.26 6.75 -3.70
N GLU A 75 -14.82 7.07 -2.48
CA GLU A 75 -15.15 8.36 -1.84
C GLU A 75 -14.64 9.55 -2.65
N ALA A 76 -13.44 9.46 -3.25
CA ALA A 76 -12.89 10.52 -4.08
C ALA A 76 -13.71 10.71 -5.37
N VAL A 77 -14.15 9.61 -5.99
CA VAL A 77 -14.97 9.60 -7.22
C VAL A 77 -16.37 10.16 -6.96
N GLU A 78 -17.01 9.74 -5.86
CA GLU A 78 -18.32 10.26 -5.44
C GLU A 78 -18.24 11.75 -5.08
N ALA A 79 -17.18 12.19 -4.39
CA ALA A 79 -16.95 13.60 -4.08
C ALA A 79 -16.75 14.47 -5.34
N ALA A 80 -16.26 13.88 -6.43
CA ALA A 80 -16.14 14.54 -7.73
C ALA A 80 -17.46 14.55 -8.53
N GLY A 81 -18.53 13.91 -8.02
CA GLY A 81 -19.83 13.83 -8.67
C GLY A 81 -19.90 12.79 -9.79
N VAL A 82 -18.96 11.84 -9.84
CA VAL A 82 -19.00 10.71 -10.78
C VAL A 82 -19.70 9.54 -10.11
N ASP A 83 -20.74 9.01 -10.75
CA ASP A 83 -21.51 7.89 -10.23
C ASP A 83 -20.75 6.57 -10.49
N ALA A 84 -20.49 5.82 -9.42
CA ALA A 84 -19.82 4.53 -9.50
C ALA A 84 -20.66 3.49 -8.74
N PRO A 85 -21.00 2.36 -9.38
CA PRO A 85 -21.83 1.34 -8.75
C PRO A 85 -21.17 0.82 -7.48
N ASN A 86 -21.89 0.83 -6.36
CA ASN A 86 -21.37 0.34 -5.09
C ASN A 86 -22.49 -0.24 -4.20
N SER A 87 -22.12 -1.05 -3.21
CA SER A 87 -23.09 -1.69 -2.30
C SER A 87 -22.49 -1.97 -0.92
N CYS A 88 -21.57 -2.92 -0.80
CA CYS A 88 -21.04 -3.33 0.52
C CYS A 88 -19.92 -2.42 1.07
N ILE A 89 -19.18 -1.75 0.18
CA ILE A 89 -18.00 -0.91 0.49
C ILE A 89 -16.83 -1.68 1.16
N THR A 90 -17.00 -2.94 1.51
CA THR A 90 -16.00 -3.78 2.19
C THR A 90 -15.22 -4.72 1.27
N GLY A 91 -15.48 -4.70 -0.04
CA GLY A 91 -14.74 -5.54 -1.00
C GLY A 91 -15.23 -6.98 -1.16
N ILE A 92 -16.45 -7.30 -0.70
CA ILE A 92 -17.01 -8.67 -0.72
C ILE A 92 -18.15 -8.89 -1.73
N CYS A 93 -18.66 -7.84 -2.38
CA CYS A 93 -19.83 -7.95 -3.26
C CYS A 93 -19.54 -7.82 -4.76
N GLY A 94 -18.36 -7.28 -5.14
CA GLY A 94 -18.00 -7.04 -6.55
C GLY A 94 -18.73 -5.88 -7.25
N ALA A 95 -19.69 -5.21 -6.61
CA ALA A 95 -20.45 -4.13 -7.26
C ALA A 95 -19.58 -2.93 -7.70
N CYS A 96 -18.51 -2.65 -6.95
CA CYS A 96 -17.57 -1.56 -7.18
C CYS A 96 -16.43 -1.92 -8.15
N GLU A 97 -16.64 -2.93 -9.01
CA GLU A 97 -15.65 -3.33 -10.02
C GLU A 97 -15.46 -2.23 -11.05
N THR A 98 -14.19 -1.90 -11.34
CA THR A 98 -13.82 -0.90 -12.33
C THR A 98 -12.62 -1.38 -13.12
N ARG A 99 -12.63 -1.09 -14.42
CA ARG A 99 -11.51 -1.39 -15.32
C ARG A 99 -10.36 -0.41 -15.13
N VAL A 100 -9.16 -0.97 -15.04
CA VAL A 100 -7.90 -0.24 -14.92
C VAL A 100 -7.25 -0.17 -16.30
N LEU A 101 -6.95 1.05 -16.75
CA LEU A 101 -6.34 1.32 -18.05
C LEU A 101 -4.82 1.48 -17.94
N ALA A 102 -4.33 1.98 -16.80
CA ALA A 102 -2.90 2.11 -16.51
C ALA A 102 -2.64 2.22 -14.99
N GLY A 103 -1.47 1.76 -14.57
CA GLY A 103 -1.05 1.72 -13.16
C GLY A 103 -1.15 0.32 -12.57
N LEU A 104 -0.74 0.17 -11.31
CA LEU A 104 -0.79 -1.11 -10.60
C LEU A 104 -1.73 -0.98 -9.39
N PRO A 105 -2.90 -1.65 -9.41
CA PRO A 105 -3.78 -1.72 -8.26
C PRO A 105 -3.13 -2.44 -7.07
N ASP A 106 -3.50 -1.99 -5.87
CA ASP A 106 -3.28 -2.71 -4.62
C ASP A 106 -4.58 -3.37 -4.20
N HIS A 107 -4.75 -4.64 -4.58
CA HIS A 107 -5.95 -5.42 -4.35
C HIS A 107 -6.13 -5.74 -2.86
N GLN A 108 -7.22 -5.25 -2.27
CA GLN A 108 -7.65 -5.56 -0.91
C GLN A 108 -9.01 -6.26 -0.86
N ASP A 109 -9.56 -6.59 -2.03
CA ASP A 109 -10.79 -7.36 -2.16
C ASP A 109 -10.56 -8.85 -1.94
N ASP A 110 -11.64 -9.58 -1.71
CA ASP A 110 -11.66 -11.05 -1.59
C ASP A 110 -12.33 -11.73 -2.80
N ILE A 111 -12.60 -10.96 -3.86
CA ILE A 111 -13.42 -11.41 -5.01
C ILE A 111 -12.54 -11.90 -6.16
N LEU A 112 -11.50 -11.13 -6.50
CA LEU A 112 -10.63 -11.47 -7.61
C LEU A 112 -9.72 -12.65 -7.24
N THR A 113 -9.61 -13.62 -8.15
CA THR A 113 -8.64 -14.71 -8.09
C THR A 113 -7.20 -14.19 -8.21
N ALA A 114 -6.22 -15.04 -7.90
CA ALA A 114 -4.81 -14.65 -8.01
C ALA A 114 -4.43 -14.31 -9.45
N GLU A 115 -4.97 -15.06 -10.43
CA GLU A 115 -4.74 -14.83 -11.86
C GLU A 115 -5.34 -13.51 -12.33
N GLU A 116 -6.54 -13.16 -11.84
CA GLU A 116 -7.19 -11.87 -12.15
C GLU A 116 -6.43 -10.69 -11.55
N ARG A 117 -6.01 -10.79 -10.28
CA ARG A 117 -5.17 -9.75 -9.64
C ARG A 117 -3.84 -9.55 -10.37
N GLN A 118 -3.28 -10.61 -10.96
CA GLN A 118 -2.04 -10.52 -11.73
C GLN A 118 -2.22 -9.79 -13.08
N ARG A 119 -3.43 -9.81 -13.65
CA ARG A 119 -3.73 -9.09 -14.90
C ARG A 119 -3.80 -7.58 -14.69
N ASN A 120 -4.14 -7.11 -13.48
CA ASN A 120 -4.24 -5.68 -13.13
C ASN A 120 -5.16 -4.88 -14.06
N ASP A 121 -6.16 -5.53 -14.66
CA ASP A 121 -7.11 -4.91 -15.61
C ASP A 121 -8.46 -4.57 -14.97
N LEU A 122 -8.75 -5.12 -13.80
CA LEU A 122 -9.94 -4.86 -12.99
C LEU A 122 -9.51 -4.57 -11.55
N MET A 123 -10.30 -3.78 -10.83
CA MET A 123 -10.11 -3.58 -9.39
C MET A 123 -11.42 -3.18 -8.70
N MET A 124 -11.47 -3.35 -7.38
CA MET A 124 -12.58 -2.92 -6.54
C MET A 124 -12.26 -1.57 -5.89
N ILE A 125 -12.83 -0.48 -6.40
CA ILE A 125 -12.46 0.90 -6.00
C ILE A 125 -12.87 1.28 -4.56
N CYS A 126 -13.71 0.48 -3.92
CA CYS A 126 -14.22 0.73 -2.59
C CYS A 126 -13.24 0.37 -1.46
N CYS A 127 -12.31 -0.56 -1.69
CA CYS A 127 -11.31 -0.99 -0.71
C CYS A 127 -9.89 -1.03 -1.26
N SER A 128 -9.72 -1.24 -2.57
CA SER A 128 -8.40 -1.32 -3.19
C SER A 128 -7.79 0.07 -3.37
N ARG A 129 -6.46 0.13 -3.35
CA ARG A 129 -5.68 1.38 -3.57
C ARG A 129 -4.79 1.24 -4.81
N SER A 130 -3.83 2.14 -4.96
CA SER A 130 -2.81 2.11 -6.00
C SER A 130 -1.43 1.82 -5.40
N ARG A 131 -0.64 0.98 -6.07
CA ARG A 131 0.79 0.78 -5.82
C ARG A 131 1.66 1.76 -6.58
N THR A 132 1.08 2.45 -7.56
CA THR A 132 1.74 3.48 -8.37
C THR A 132 1.24 4.87 -7.96
N PRO A 133 2.06 5.92 -8.11
CA PRO A 133 1.65 7.28 -7.77
C PRO A 133 0.50 7.80 -8.64
N ARG A 134 0.24 7.16 -9.79
CA ARG A 134 -0.84 7.45 -10.70
C ARG A 134 -1.55 6.18 -11.14
N LEU A 135 -2.87 6.23 -11.20
CA LEU A 135 -3.76 5.17 -11.65
C LEU A 135 -4.80 5.74 -12.63
N VAL A 136 -5.11 5.02 -13.70
CA VAL A 136 -6.08 5.44 -14.72
C VAL A 136 -7.22 4.44 -14.77
N LEU A 137 -8.46 4.92 -14.59
CA LEU A 137 -9.68 4.12 -14.53
C LEU A 137 -10.61 4.46 -15.68
N ASP A 138 -11.39 3.48 -16.13
CA ASP A 138 -12.37 3.61 -17.21
C ASP A 138 -13.72 4.18 -16.72
N LEU A 139 -13.68 5.26 -15.94
CA LEU A 139 -14.81 6.02 -15.39
C LEU A 139 -14.82 7.46 -15.86
#